data_AF-A0A2X2J784-F1
#
_entry.id   AF-A0A2X2J784-F1
#
_cell.length_a   1.000
_cell.length_b   1.000
_cell.length_c   1.000
_cell.angle_alpha   90.00
_cell.angle_beta   90.00
_cell.angle_gamma   90.00
#
_symmetry.space_group_name_H-M   'P 1'
#
loop_
_entity.id
_entity.type
_entity.pdbx_description
1 polymer ?
#
loop_
_entity_poly.entity_id
_entity_poly.type
_entity_poly.pdbx_seq_one_letter_code
_entity_poly.pdbx_strand_id
1 'polypeptide(L)' 'MPSQRATFKPYYQDQIMAIPPTLDELVSKGHPVRIVNDVINRINIPVPIGRL' A
#
# COMPACT_ATOMS: atom_id res chain seq x y z
N MET A 1 -10.89 25.05 -22.42
CA MET A 1 -9.98 25.26 -21.28
C MET A 1 -8.85 24.24 -21.43
N PRO A 2 -7.57 24.64 -21.47
CA PRO A 2 -6.49 23.67 -21.57
C PRO A 2 -6.53 22.77 -20.33
N SER A 3 -6.70 21.47 -20.54
CA SER A 3 -6.67 20.48 -19.47
C SER A 3 -5.27 20.48 -18.86
N GLN A 4 -5.11 21.09 -17.68
CA GLN A 4 -3.85 21.04 -16.93
C GLN A 4 -3.59 19.58 -16.57
N ARG A 5 -2.65 18.94 -17.27
CA ARG A 5 -2.24 17.57 -16.94
C ARG A 5 -1.64 17.59 -15.54
N ALA A 6 -2.21 16.80 -14.64
CA ALA A 6 -1.67 16.65 -13.30
C ALA A 6 -0.28 16.00 -13.40
N THR A 7 0.76 16.72 -12.98
CA THR A 7 2.10 16.15 -12.82
C THR A 7 2.17 15.51 -11.44
N PHE A 8 2.12 14.17 -11.39
CA PHE A 8 2.31 13.43 -10.14
C PHE A 8 3.78 13.40 -9.76
N LYS A 9 4.07 13.52 -8.47
CA LYS A 9 5.43 13.26 -7.96
C LYS A 9 5.73 11.76 -8.08
N PRO A 10 6.93 11.37 -8.56
CA PRO A 10 7.31 9.96 -8.60
C PRO A 10 7.46 9.42 -7.17
N TYR A 11 6.84 8.27 -6.90
CA TYR A 11 6.97 7.52 -5.66
C TYR A 11 7.96 6.37 -5.90
N TYR A 12 9.15 6.46 -5.31
CA TYR A 12 10.13 5.38 -5.32
C TYR A 12 10.01 4.56 -4.04
N GLN A 13 9.97 3.25 -4.18
CA GLN A 13 10.08 2.34 -3.04
C GLN A 13 11.46 2.55 -2.40
N ASP A 14 11.51 2.70 -1.07
CA ASP A 14 12.72 2.95 -0.27
C ASP A 14 13.40 4.32 -0.45
N GLN A 15 12.68 5.33 -0.96
CA GLN A 15 13.20 6.71 -0.95
C GLN A 15 13.52 7.14 0.48
N ILE A 16 14.75 7.63 0.72
CA ILE A 16 15.15 8.14 2.03
C ILE A 16 14.28 9.33 2.40
N MET A 17 13.62 9.23 3.56
CA MET A 17 12.79 10.28 4.13
C MET A 17 13.42 10.76 5.44
N ALA A 18 13.52 12.08 5.62
CA ALA A 18 13.96 12.66 6.88
C ALA A 18 13.03 12.28 8.04
N ILE A 19 11.73 12.14 7.74
CA ILE A 19 10.71 11.62 8.65
C ILE A 19 9.81 10.71 7.82
N PRO A 20 9.88 9.38 8.01
CA PRO A 20 8.95 8.48 7.34
C PRO A 20 7.53 8.70 7.89
N PRO A 21 6.51 8.80 7.03
CA PRO A 21 5.13 8.98 7.46
C PRO A 21 4.67 7.71 8.17
N THR A 22 3.79 7.87 9.14
CA THR A 22 3.14 6.71 9.76
C THR A 22 2.13 6.09 8.79
N LEU A 23 1.79 4.82 8.98
CA LEU A 23 0.73 4.16 8.21
C LEU A 23 -0.63 4.89 8.35
N ASP A 24 -0.85 5.54 9.50
CA ASP A 24 -2.02 6.40 9.77
C ASP A 24 -2.08 7.66 8.90
N GLU A 25 -0.95 8.19 8.47
CA GLU A 25 -0.88 9.33 7.54
C GLU A 25 -1.09 8.92 6.08
N LEU A 26 -0.58 7.74 5.69
CA LEU A 26 -0.69 7.25 4.32
C LEU A 26 -2.05 6.65 4.00
N VAL A 27 -2.70 6.05 4.99
CA VAL A 27 -3.92 5.28 4.83
C VAL A 27 -4.88 5.67 5.93
N SER A 28 -5.99 6.35 5.62
CA SER A 28 -6.94 6.76 6.66
C SER A 28 -7.52 5.56 7.43
N LYS A 29 -7.92 5.76 8.69
CA LYS A 29 -8.42 4.67 9.57
C LYS A 29 -9.62 3.91 8.99
N GLY A 30 -10.43 4.55 8.15
CA GLY A 30 -11.58 3.93 7.46
C GLY A 30 -11.26 3.32 6.09
N HIS A 31 -10.01 3.39 5.63
CA HIS A 31 -9.65 2.94 4.28
C HIS A 31 -9.69 1.40 4.19
N PRO A 32 -10.40 0.81 3.21
CA PRO A 32 -10.58 -0.65 3.10
C PRO A 32 -9.29 -1.47 3.06
N VAL A 33 -8.19 -0.89 2.55
CA VAL A 33 -6.88 -1.57 2.48
C VAL A 33 -6.35 -2.01 3.86
N ARG A 34 -6.78 -1.37 4.96
CA ARG A 34 -6.44 -1.81 6.33
C ARG A 34 -7.07 -3.16 6.65
N ILE A 35 -8.31 -3.36 6.21
CA ILE A 35 -9.06 -4.60 6.40
C ILE A 35 -8.45 -5.73 5.58
N VAL A 36 -7.93 -5.43 4.38
CA VAL A 36 -7.26 -6.44 3.54
C VAL A 36 -6.09 -7.08 4.28
N ASN A 37 -5.27 -6.29 4.98
CA ASN A 37 -4.16 -6.82 5.77
C ASN A 37 -4.64 -7.73 6.90
N ASP A 38 -5.70 -7.31 7.61
CA ASP A 38 -6.32 -8.11 8.67
C ASP A 38 -6.93 -9.42 8.14
N VAL A 39 -7.53 -9.38 6.95
CA VAL A 39 -8.10 -10.55 6.28
C VAL A 39 -7.01 -11.52 5.86
N ILE A 40 -5.93 -11.05 5.24
CA ILE A 40 -4.77 -11.88 4.85
C ILE A 40 -4.17 -12.56 6.10
N ASN A 41 -3.98 -11.83 7.19
CA ASN A 41 -3.43 -12.38 8.44
C ASN A 41 -4.33 -13.46 9.08
N ARG A 42 -5.63 -13.47 8.77
CA ARG A 42 -6.59 -14.48 9.26
C ARG A 42 -6.71 -15.69 8.34
N ILE A 43 -6.20 -15.61 7.11
CA ILE A 43 -6.23 -16.71 6.16
C ILE A 43 -4.94 -17.52 6.32
N ASN A 44 -5.08 -18.78 6.71
CA ASN A 44 -3.98 -19.73 6.55
C ASN A 44 -3.87 -20.07 5.06
N ILE A 45 -2.87 -19.51 4.37
CA ILE A 45 -2.60 -19.82 2.97
C ILE A 45 -1.64 -21.01 2.95
N PRO A 46 -2.12 -22.27 2.78
CA PRO A 46 -1.22 -23.40 2.58
C PRO A 46 -0.39 -23.16 1.32
N VAL A 47 0.89 -23.53 1.37
CA VAL A 47 1.80 -23.42 0.22
C VAL A 47 1.12 -24.04 -0.99
N PRO A 48 1.05 -23.35 -2.14
CA PRO A 48 0.53 -23.93 -3.37
C PRO A 48 1.39 -25.14 -3.71
N ILE A 49 0.78 -26.32 -3.62
CA ILE A 49 1.40 -27.60 -3.95
C ILE A 49 1.66 -27.60 -5.45
N GLY A 50 2.85 -27.12 -5.83
CA GLY A 50 3.23 -26.87 -7.21
C GLY A 50 4.74 -26.85 -7.44
N ARG A 51 5.53 -27.44 -6.54
CA ARG A 51 6.93 -27.79 -6.78
C ARG A 51 7.25 -29.14 -6.15
N LEU A 52 7.11 -30.18 -6.96
CA LEU A 52 7.90 -31.40 -6.93
C LEU A 52 8.64 -31.48 -8.26
#